data_AF-A0A950ZST1-F1
#
_entry.id   AF-A0A950ZST1-F1
#
_cell.length_a   1.000
_cell.length_b   1.000
_cell.length_c   1.000
_cell.angle_alpha   90.00
_cell.angle_beta   90.00
_cell.angle_gamma   90.00
#
_symmetry.space_group_name_H-M   'P 1'
#
loop_
_entity.id
_entity.type
_entity.pdbx_description
1 polymer ?
#
loop_
_entity_poly.entity_id
_entity_poly.type
_entity_poly.pdbx_seq_one_letter_code
_entity_poly.pdbx_strand_id
1 'polypeptide(L)'
;VFDVPARVFVPAMSVGALLYITVYTLLGFFLGQPVLDLLEQVHLPFGLFGSLIPLGLLVWWTLRARQELARRVVPTAGSEREQRFRAGAIAGGLATIGSTLALNVLINLAGNIAFTAPDTILERTAARLAFSAAREVEPGWFFVAVPVYLGVGVLWGAGYALWGEERLGNLTDWQKGVLFAMLPFLISLVFAMPLLGLGYFGVGATGPVAAVGELGRHVTYGLLLGLIYPVLRYRRQVRVIPHAETELAADQPITA
;
A
#
# COMPACT_ATOMS: atom_id res chain seq x y z
N VAL A 1 -5.44 18.49 -17.51
CA VAL A 1 -6.66 17.85 -16.98
C VAL A 1 -7.51 18.82 -16.18
N PHE A 2 -6.95 19.81 -15.48
CA PHE A 2 -7.74 20.99 -15.09
C PHE A 2 -6.84 22.24 -15.20
N ASP A 3 -7.14 23.16 -16.13
CA ASP A 3 -6.49 24.49 -16.25
C ASP A 3 -7.00 25.46 -15.16
N VAL A 4 -7.23 24.96 -13.95
CA VAL A 4 -7.77 25.75 -12.86
C VAL A 4 -6.61 26.32 -12.04
N PRO A 5 -6.55 27.65 -11.81
CA PRO A 5 -5.50 28.24 -10.99
C PRO A 5 -5.44 27.61 -9.60
N ALA A 6 -4.24 27.24 -9.12
CA ALA A 6 -4.05 26.57 -7.83
C ALA A 6 -4.67 27.34 -6.64
N ARG A 7 -4.70 28.67 -6.74
CA ARG A 7 -5.29 29.59 -5.76
C ARG A 7 -6.79 29.40 -5.56
N VAL A 8 -7.49 28.90 -6.58
CA VAL A 8 -8.93 28.62 -6.56
C VAL A 8 -9.17 27.14 -6.27
N PHE A 9 -8.36 26.27 -6.86
CA PHE A 9 -8.48 24.83 -6.70
C PHE A 9 -8.24 24.37 -5.25
N VAL A 10 -7.18 24.85 -4.60
CA VAL A 10 -6.80 24.38 -3.25
C VAL A 10 -7.85 24.73 -2.19
N PRO A 11 -8.38 25.97 -2.11
CA PRO A 11 -9.45 26.28 -1.16
C PRO A 11 -10.73 25.49 -1.44
N ALA A 12 -11.14 25.39 -2.71
CA ALA A 12 -12.35 24.64 -3.07
C ALA A 12 -12.23 23.15 -2.71
N MET A 13 -11.09 22.53 -3.00
CA MET A 13 -10.76 21.16 -2.58
C MET A 13 -10.77 21.01 -1.06
N SER A 14 -10.20 21.97 -0.34
CA SER A 14 -10.13 21.92 1.13
C SER A 14 -11.52 22.02 1.76
N VAL A 15 -12.38 22.92 1.26
CA VAL A 15 -13.78 23.05 1.71
C VAL A 15 -14.56 21.78 1.38
N GLY A 16 -14.40 21.23 0.17
CA GLY A 16 -15.03 19.97 -0.21
C GLY A 16 -14.60 18.80 0.68
N ALA A 17 -13.30 18.69 0.97
CA ALA A 17 -12.76 17.67 1.87
C ALA A 17 -13.26 17.85 3.31
N LEU A 18 -13.31 19.09 3.80
CA LEU A 18 -13.82 19.40 5.15
C LEU A 18 -15.30 19.04 5.27
N LEU A 19 -16.13 19.42 4.30
CA LEU A 19 -17.55 19.07 4.27
C LEU A 19 -17.73 17.55 4.22
N TYR A 20 -16.97 16.87 3.37
CA TYR A 20 -16.98 15.41 3.29
C TYR A 20 -16.64 14.77 4.65
N ILE A 21 -15.52 15.15 5.27
CA ILE A 21 -15.11 14.61 6.57
C ILE A 21 -16.17 14.91 7.64
N THR A 22 -16.73 16.12 7.65
CA THR A 22 -17.76 16.52 8.62
C THR A 22 -19.02 15.67 8.49
N VAL A 23 -19.52 15.50 7.26
CA VAL A 23 -20.71 14.68 6.99
C VAL A 23 -20.47 13.23 7.41
N TYR A 24 -19.32 12.64 7.05
CA TYR A 24 -19.00 11.27 7.43
C TYR A 24 -18.77 11.10 8.94
N THR A 25 -18.19 12.10 9.60
CA THR A 25 -18.01 12.08 11.06
C THR A 25 -19.35 12.17 11.77
N LEU A 26 -20.25 13.06 11.33
CA LEU A 26 -21.61 13.15 11.87
C LEU A 26 -22.41 11.87 11.59
N LEU A 27 -22.29 11.32 10.38
CA LEU A 27 -22.94 10.06 10.03
C LEU A 27 -22.44 8.91 10.92
N GLY A 28 -21.12 8.81 11.13
CA GLY A 28 -20.52 7.85 12.06
C GLY A 28 -20.91 8.11 13.51
N PHE A 29 -21.11 9.36 13.92
CA PHE A 29 -21.54 9.68 15.28
C PHE A 29 -23.01 9.30 15.54
N PHE A 30 -23.91 9.63 14.61
CA PHE A 30 -25.35 9.40 14.78
C PHE A 30 -25.81 7.99 14.38
N LEU A 31 -25.26 7.45 13.29
CA LEU A 31 -25.60 6.11 12.81
C LEU A 31 -24.61 5.05 13.29
N GLY A 32 -23.45 5.44 13.82
CA GLY A 32 -22.43 4.50 14.24
C GLY A 32 -22.92 3.54 15.30
N GLN A 33 -23.59 4.01 16.36
CA GLN A 33 -24.09 3.11 17.41
C GLN A 33 -25.14 2.12 16.89
N PRO A 34 -26.24 2.56 16.23
CA PRO A 34 -27.22 1.64 15.66
C PRO A 34 -26.62 0.65 14.65
N VAL A 35 -25.66 1.10 13.83
CA VAL A 35 -24.95 0.21 12.91
C VAL A 35 -24.10 -0.77 13.72
N LEU A 36 -23.29 -0.31 14.68
CA LEU A 36 -22.47 -1.17 15.52
C LEU A 36 -23.30 -2.22 16.28
N ASP A 37 -24.47 -1.86 16.81
CA ASP A 37 -25.39 -2.79 17.48
C ASP A 37 -25.93 -3.86 16.51
N LEU A 38 -26.28 -3.45 15.28
CA LEU A 38 -26.67 -4.37 14.20
C LEU A 38 -25.48 -5.27 13.77
N LEU A 39 -24.28 -4.70 13.69
CA LEU A 39 -23.06 -5.40 13.35
C LEU A 39 -22.56 -6.30 14.48
N GLU A 40 -22.92 -6.05 15.73
CA GLU A 40 -22.59 -6.92 16.86
C GLU A 40 -23.50 -8.16 16.87
N GLN A 41 -24.76 -8.00 16.44
CA GLN A 41 -25.69 -9.13 16.27
C GLN A 41 -25.27 -10.06 15.13
N VAL A 42 -24.80 -9.49 14.02
CA VAL A 42 -24.27 -10.28 12.90
C VAL A 42 -22.77 -10.41 13.13
N HIS A 43 -22.29 -11.52 13.71
CA HIS A 43 -20.87 -11.84 13.96
C HIS A 43 -20.02 -11.91 12.66
N LEU A 44 -20.05 -10.86 11.85
CA LEU A 44 -19.25 -10.70 10.64
C LEU A 44 -17.92 -10.12 11.09
N PRO A 45 -16.80 -10.72 10.70
CA PRO A 45 -15.49 -10.15 10.98
C PRO A 45 -15.27 -8.92 10.08
N PHE A 46 -15.83 -7.77 10.45
CA PHE A 46 -15.72 -6.53 9.70
C PHE A 46 -14.26 -6.12 9.46
N GLY A 47 -13.38 -6.38 10.43
CA GLY A 47 -11.94 -6.19 10.27
C GLY A 47 -11.36 -7.03 9.11
N LEU A 48 -11.80 -8.27 8.99
CA LEU A 48 -11.41 -9.16 7.89
C LEU A 48 -11.96 -8.63 6.56
N PHE A 49 -13.26 -8.37 6.43
CA PHE A 49 -13.85 -7.89 5.17
C PHE A 49 -13.31 -6.53 4.74
N GLY A 50 -13.13 -5.61 5.70
CA GLY A 50 -12.58 -4.28 5.48
C GLY A 50 -11.17 -4.31 4.91
N SER A 51 -10.40 -5.38 5.14
CA SER A 51 -9.06 -5.54 4.57
C SER A 51 -9.01 -6.48 3.37
N LEU A 52 -9.82 -7.54 3.39
CA LEU A 52 -9.86 -8.56 2.35
C LEU A 52 -10.39 -8.01 1.02
N ILE A 53 -11.44 -7.19 1.06
CA ILE A 53 -12.03 -6.59 -0.15
C ILE A 53 -11.02 -5.68 -0.87
N PRO A 54 -10.42 -4.65 -0.24
CA PRO A 54 -9.46 -3.79 -0.93
C PRO A 54 -8.18 -4.54 -1.32
N LEU A 55 -7.72 -5.51 -0.52
CA LEU A 55 -6.59 -6.36 -0.90
C LEU A 55 -6.90 -7.21 -2.13
N GLY A 56 -8.08 -7.84 -2.18
CA GLY A 56 -8.55 -8.61 -3.32
C GLY A 56 -8.66 -7.76 -4.59
N LEU A 57 -9.19 -6.54 -4.46
CA LEU A 57 -9.26 -5.57 -5.56
C LEU A 57 -7.86 -5.18 -6.06
N LEU A 58 -6.92 -4.91 -5.14
CA LEU A 58 -5.55 -4.56 -5.48
C LEU A 58 -4.83 -5.71 -6.22
N VAL A 59 -4.97 -6.94 -5.73
CA VAL A 59 -4.39 -8.14 -6.36
C VAL A 59 -5.01 -8.38 -7.73
N TRP A 60 -6.34 -8.36 -7.82
CA TRP A 60 -7.06 -8.54 -9.09
C TRP A 60 -6.66 -7.48 -10.12
N TRP A 61 -6.61 -6.20 -9.72
CA TRP A 61 -6.17 -5.11 -10.58
C TRP A 61 -4.73 -5.32 -11.06
N THR A 62 -3.83 -5.72 -10.17
CA THR A 62 -2.42 -5.96 -10.51
C THR A 62 -2.29 -7.09 -11.52
N LEU A 63 -2.98 -8.21 -11.30
CA LEU A 63 -2.99 -9.36 -12.21
C LEU A 63 -3.55 -8.98 -13.58
N ARG A 64 -4.70 -8.30 -13.61
CA ARG A 64 -5.33 -7.82 -14.85
C ARG A 64 -4.41 -6.87 -15.61
N ALA A 65 -3.81 -5.89 -14.92
CA ALA A 65 -2.93 -4.94 -15.55
C ALA A 65 -1.68 -5.62 -16.14
N ARG A 66 -1.10 -6.61 -15.45
CA ARG A 66 0.03 -7.41 -15.98
C ARG A 66 -0.33 -8.19 -17.25
N GLN A 67 -1.54 -8.71 -17.37
CA GLN A 67 -1.99 -9.37 -18.60
C GLN A 67 -2.06 -8.40 -19.79
N GLU A 68 -2.40 -7.13 -19.56
CA GLU A 68 -2.40 -6.09 -20.59
C GLU A 68 -0.99 -5.68 -21.03
N LEU A 69 -0.01 -5.72 -20.11
CA LEU A 69 1.39 -5.39 -20.40
C LEU A 69 2.05 -6.37 -21.36
N ALA A 70 1.80 -7.66 -21.20
CA ALA A 70 2.40 -8.70 -22.06
C ALA A 70 2.08 -8.50 -23.56
N ARG A 71 1.08 -7.66 -23.88
CA ARG A 71 0.64 -7.36 -25.25
C ARG A 71 1.25 -6.10 -25.85
N ARG A 72 2.02 -5.29 -25.10
CA ARG A 72 2.49 -3.97 -25.54
C ARG A 72 4.01 -3.84 -25.39
N VAL A 73 4.72 -3.64 -26.50
CA VAL A 73 6.18 -3.38 -26.52
C VAL A 73 6.48 -2.21 -27.44
N VAL A 74 6.79 -1.03 -26.90
CA VAL A 74 7.63 -0.01 -27.56
C VAL A 74 8.34 0.82 -26.48
N PRO A 75 9.69 0.86 -26.44
CA PRO A 75 10.45 1.79 -25.59
C PRO A 75 10.58 3.17 -26.24
N THR A 76 10.56 4.24 -25.44
CA THR A 76 11.00 5.59 -25.83
C THR A 76 11.94 6.17 -24.76
N ALA A 77 13.01 6.86 -25.19
CA ALA A 77 14.23 7.10 -24.42
C ALA A 77 14.30 8.44 -23.63
N GLY A 78 13.20 9.21 -23.52
CA GLY A 78 13.30 10.66 -23.24
C GLY A 78 13.19 11.18 -21.80
N SER A 79 12.66 10.44 -20.82
CA SER A 79 12.42 10.99 -19.45
C SER A 79 12.51 9.93 -18.34
N GLU A 80 13.41 8.97 -18.53
CA GLU A 80 13.33 7.67 -17.87
C GLU A 80 13.51 7.72 -16.34
N ARG A 81 14.42 8.56 -15.82
CA ARG A 81 14.72 8.58 -14.38
C ARG A 81 13.57 9.12 -13.52
N GLU A 82 12.99 10.25 -13.91
CA GLU A 82 11.85 10.85 -13.18
C GLU A 82 10.63 9.93 -13.23
N GLN A 83 10.36 9.34 -14.40
CA GLN A 83 9.27 8.39 -14.57
C GLN A 83 9.47 7.14 -13.70
N ARG A 84 10.69 6.59 -13.65
CA ARG A 84 11.04 5.46 -12.77
C ARG A 84 10.89 5.82 -11.30
N PHE A 85 11.42 6.96 -10.86
CA PHE A 85 11.28 7.43 -9.48
C PHE A 85 9.81 7.52 -9.07
N ARG A 86 8.99 8.20 -9.89
CA ARG A 86 7.56 8.37 -9.63
C ARG A 86 6.80 7.04 -9.64
N ALA A 87 7.08 6.16 -10.60
CA ALA A 87 6.46 4.84 -10.66
C ALA A 87 6.83 4.00 -9.43
N GLY A 88 8.09 4.04 -9.02
CA GLY A 88 8.60 3.40 -7.80
C GLY A 88 7.91 3.93 -6.55
N ALA A 89 7.83 5.25 -6.40
CA ALA A 89 7.17 5.91 -5.28
C ALA A 89 5.70 5.47 -5.13
N ILE A 90 4.94 5.49 -6.24
CA ILE A 90 3.54 5.07 -6.23
C ILE A 90 3.42 3.56 -5.94
N ALA A 91 4.27 2.72 -6.55
CA ALA A 91 4.30 1.29 -6.30
C ALA A 91 4.61 0.99 -4.83
N GLY A 92 5.58 1.68 -4.22
CA GLY A 92 5.93 1.55 -2.81
C GLY A 92 4.78 1.95 -1.88
N GLY A 93 4.07 3.04 -2.18
CA GLY A 93 2.87 3.43 -1.44
C GLY A 93 1.77 2.37 -1.50
N LEU A 94 1.45 1.88 -2.71
CA LEU A 94 0.44 0.82 -2.90
C LEU A 94 0.85 -0.50 -2.25
N ALA A 95 2.12 -0.88 -2.35
CA ALA A 95 2.66 -2.07 -1.69
C ALA A 95 2.62 -1.98 -0.17
N THR A 96 2.84 -0.78 0.39
CA THR A 96 2.72 -0.53 1.83
C THR A 96 1.29 -0.72 2.30
N ILE A 97 0.33 -0.10 1.60
CA ILE A 97 -1.11 -0.27 1.88
C ILE A 97 -1.49 -1.74 1.77
N GLY A 98 -1.15 -2.40 0.65
CA GLY A 98 -1.48 -3.81 0.44
C GLY A 98 -0.83 -4.76 1.45
N SER A 99 0.40 -4.51 1.86
CA SER A 99 1.08 -5.28 2.91
C SER A 99 0.40 -5.11 4.27
N THR A 100 0.00 -3.89 4.64
CA THR A 100 -0.76 -3.64 5.87
C THR A 100 -2.13 -4.34 5.84
N LEU A 101 -2.85 -4.28 4.71
CA LEU A 101 -4.13 -4.98 4.55
C LEU A 101 -3.96 -6.49 4.67
N ALA A 102 -2.93 -7.06 4.03
CA ALA A 102 -2.62 -8.49 4.11
C ALA A 102 -2.26 -8.91 5.54
N LEU A 103 -1.45 -8.14 6.25
CA LEU A 103 -1.13 -8.42 7.64
C LEU A 103 -2.38 -8.34 8.52
N ASN A 104 -3.26 -7.37 8.29
CA ASN A 104 -4.52 -7.29 9.03
C ASN A 104 -5.40 -8.51 8.77
N VAL A 105 -5.50 -8.98 7.51
CA VAL A 105 -6.19 -10.24 7.17
C VAL A 105 -5.57 -11.42 7.94
N LEU A 106 -4.24 -11.54 7.94
CA LEU A 106 -3.53 -12.61 8.64
C LEU A 106 -3.78 -12.58 10.16
N ILE A 107 -3.74 -11.40 10.78
CA ILE A 107 -4.01 -11.23 12.21
C ILE A 107 -5.45 -11.63 12.54
N ASN A 108 -6.43 -11.20 11.74
CA ASN A 108 -7.84 -11.58 11.95
C ASN A 108 -8.05 -13.09 11.79
N LEU A 109 -7.43 -13.71 10.78
CA LEU A 109 -7.48 -15.16 10.59
C LEU A 109 -6.80 -15.92 11.74
N ALA A 110 -5.63 -15.46 12.17
CA ALA A 110 -4.90 -16.07 13.28
C ALA A 110 -5.67 -15.93 14.60
N GLY A 111 -6.32 -14.78 14.85
CA GLY A 111 -7.20 -14.56 15.99
C GLY A 111 -8.37 -15.54 16.00
N ASN A 112 -9.07 -15.68 14.87
CA ASN A 112 -10.19 -16.61 14.74
C ASN A 112 -9.79 -18.08 14.96
N ILE A 113 -8.60 -18.49 14.47
CA ILE A 113 -8.06 -19.83 14.71
C ILE A 113 -7.66 -19.99 16.18
N ALA A 114 -7.04 -18.98 16.79
CA ALA A 114 -6.63 -19.02 18.19
C ALA A 114 -7.83 -19.18 19.14
N PHE A 115 -8.96 -18.50 18.88
CA PHE A 115 -10.20 -18.65 19.65
C PHE A 115 -10.80 -20.07 19.65
N THR A 116 -10.42 -20.92 18.69
CA THR A 116 -10.85 -22.33 18.63
C THR A 116 -9.79 -23.30 19.13
N ALA A 117 -8.57 -22.82 19.41
CA ALA A 117 -7.49 -23.60 19.99
C ALA A 117 -7.55 -23.51 21.53
N PRO A 118 -7.23 -24.59 22.27
CA PRO A 118 -7.19 -24.56 23.74
C PRO A 118 -6.23 -23.47 24.27
N ASP A 119 -6.59 -22.83 25.38
CA ASP A 119 -5.88 -21.77 26.15
C ASP A 119 -4.34 -21.89 26.14
N THR A 120 -3.69 -21.53 25.03
CA THR A 120 -2.24 -21.69 24.87
C THR A 120 -1.53 -20.34 24.96
N ILE A 121 -0.24 -20.41 25.25
CA ILE A 121 0.71 -19.30 25.43
C ILE A 121 0.58 -18.20 24.36
N LEU A 122 0.06 -18.53 23.18
CA LEU A 122 -0.21 -17.61 22.07
C LEU A 122 -1.22 -16.50 22.46
N GLU A 123 -2.31 -16.81 23.15
CA GLU A 123 -3.33 -15.82 23.52
C GLU A 123 -2.79 -14.83 24.56
N ARG A 124 -2.11 -15.33 25.59
CA ARG A 124 -1.48 -14.46 26.61
C ARG A 124 -0.40 -13.58 26.00
N THR A 125 0.30 -14.07 24.98
CA THR A 125 1.32 -13.33 24.26
C THR A 125 0.72 -12.26 23.35
N ALA A 126 -0.30 -12.60 22.57
CA ALA A 126 -1.02 -11.67 21.69
C ALA A 126 -1.74 -10.57 22.48
N ALA A 127 -2.41 -10.94 23.59
CA ALA A 127 -3.08 -10.00 24.46
C ALA A 127 -2.09 -9.01 25.12
N ARG A 128 -0.91 -9.48 25.55
CA ARG A 128 0.14 -8.59 26.10
C ARG A 128 0.72 -7.66 25.06
N LEU A 129 0.97 -8.14 23.84
CA LEU A 129 1.45 -7.31 22.73
C LEU A 129 0.43 -6.23 22.37
N ALA A 130 -0.84 -6.60 22.15
CA ALA A 130 -1.90 -5.65 21.83
C ALA A 130 -2.12 -4.63 22.94
N PHE A 131 -2.11 -5.07 24.21
CA PHE A 131 -2.29 -4.20 25.36
C PHE A 131 -1.11 -3.25 25.58
N SER A 132 0.14 -3.72 25.45
CA SER A 132 1.34 -2.87 25.57
C SER A 132 1.40 -1.80 24.47
N ALA A 133 1.09 -2.17 23.23
CA ALA A 133 1.06 -1.24 22.11
C ALA A 133 -0.07 -0.20 22.21
N ALA A 134 -1.22 -0.59 22.76
CA ALA A 134 -2.38 0.32 22.89
C ALA A 134 -2.26 1.30 24.07
N ARG A 135 -1.51 0.96 25.13
CA ARG A 135 -1.47 1.77 26.36
C ARG A 135 -0.50 2.94 26.33
N GLU A 136 0.54 2.87 25.49
CA GLU A 136 1.64 3.84 25.52
C GLU A 136 1.64 4.83 24.35
N VAL A 137 0.88 4.55 23.29
CA VAL A 137 0.82 5.45 22.13
C VAL A 137 -0.29 6.47 22.35
N GLU A 138 0.09 7.68 22.76
CA GLU A 138 -0.86 8.81 22.77
C GLU A 138 -1.52 8.93 21.39
N PRO A 139 -2.85 9.15 21.31
CA PRO A 139 -3.58 9.26 20.05
C PRO A 139 -2.94 10.20 19.03
N GLY A 140 -2.27 11.27 19.50
CA GLY A 140 -1.52 12.22 18.68
C GLY A 140 -0.40 11.59 17.84
N TRP A 141 0.29 10.56 18.36
CA TRP A 141 1.39 9.90 17.66
C TRP A 141 0.92 9.13 16.43
N PHE A 142 -0.32 8.63 16.39
CA PHE A 142 -0.84 7.95 15.20
C PHE A 142 -0.91 8.87 13.99
N PHE A 143 -1.23 10.16 14.18
CA PHE A 143 -1.26 11.14 13.10
C PHE A 143 0.11 11.39 12.48
N VAL A 144 1.19 11.11 13.20
CA VAL A 144 2.57 11.23 12.70
C VAL A 144 3.08 9.87 12.20
N ALA A 145 2.84 8.80 12.95
CA ALA A 145 3.36 7.47 12.66
C ALA A 145 2.82 6.93 11.33
N VAL A 146 1.52 7.11 11.04
CA VAL A 146 0.91 6.62 9.79
C VAL A 146 1.53 7.27 8.54
N PRO A 147 1.60 8.61 8.41
CA PRO A 147 2.22 9.23 7.23
C PRO A 147 3.72 8.97 7.17
N VAL A 148 4.43 8.89 8.29
CA VAL A 148 5.85 8.51 8.30
C VAL A 148 6.04 7.09 7.77
N TYR A 149 5.27 6.14 8.27
CA TYR A 149 5.31 4.74 7.82
C TYR A 149 5.01 4.63 6.31
N LEU A 150 3.99 5.33 5.82
CA LEU A 150 3.69 5.39 4.40
C LEU A 150 4.81 6.06 3.60
N GLY A 151 5.37 7.15 4.11
CA GLY A 151 6.49 7.87 3.50
C GLY A 151 7.73 6.99 3.36
N VAL A 152 8.08 6.21 4.38
CA VAL A 152 9.18 5.22 4.31
C VAL A 152 8.92 4.20 3.20
N GLY A 153 7.69 3.68 3.11
CA GLY A 153 7.30 2.74 2.05
C GLY A 153 7.39 3.33 0.64
N VAL A 154 7.02 4.60 0.47
CA VAL A 154 7.15 5.37 -0.78
C VAL A 154 8.63 5.58 -1.14
N LEU A 155 9.44 6.01 -0.18
CA LEU A 155 10.88 6.19 -0.36
C LEU A 155 11.55 4.87 -0.74
N TRP A 156 11.14 3.75 -0.13
CA TRP A 156 11.69 2.46 -0.50
C TRP A 156 11.30 1.99 -1.90
N GLY A 157 10.05 2.21 -2.30
CA GLY A 157 9.61 1.91 -3.66
C GLY A 157 10.36 2.74 -4.71
N ALA A 158 10.66 4.01 -4.40
CA ALA A 158 11.50 4.85 -5.24
C ALA A 158 12.95 4.34 -5.31
N GLY A 159 13.52 3.90 -4.17
CA GLY A 159 14.84 3.26 -4.11
C GLY A 159 14.90 1.97 -4.93
N TYR A 160 13.86 1.14 -4.85
CA TYR A 160 13.73 -0.06 -5.69
C TYR A 160 13.77 0.29 -7.18
N ALA A 161 13.02 1.30 -7.62
CA ALA A 161 12.98 1.71 -9.01
C ALA A 161 14.28 2.33 -9.55
N LEU A 162 15.05 2.99 -8.68
CA LEU A 162 16.31 3.64 -9.06
C LEU A 162 17.53 2.71 -8.97
N TRP A 163 17.50 1.73 -8.08
CA TRP A 163 18.68 0.94 -7.72
C TRP A 163 18.41 -0.57 -7.74
N GLY A 164 17.26 -0.99 -7.20
CA GLY A 164 16.93 -2.40 -7.01
C GLY A 164 16.63 -3.14 -8.31
N GLU A 165 15.82 -2.55 -9.19
CA GLU A 165 15.38 -3.20 -10.43
C GLU A 165 16.56 -3.57 -11.34
N GLU A 166 17.53 -2.66 -11.48
CA GLU A 166 18.72 -2.83 -12.33
C GLU A 166 19.70 -3.84 -11.73
N ARG A 167 19.99 -3.74 -10.42
CA ARG A 167 20.97 -4.60 -9.76
C ARG A 167 20.54 -6.05 -9.62
N LEU A 168 19.23 -6.29 -9.53
CA LEU A 168 18.69 -7.63 -9.35
C LEU A 168 18.50 -8.39 -10.68
N GLY A 169 18.90 -7.78 -11.81
CA GLY A 169 19.20 -8.48 -13.07
C GLY A 169 18.08 -9.37 -13.61
N ASN A 170 18.37 -10.66 -13.78
CA ASN A 170 17.56 -11.65 -14.51
C ASN A 170 16.43 -12.29 -13.69
N LEU A 171 16.23 -11.88 -12.44
CA LEU A 171 15.16 -12.42 -11.60
C LEU A 171 13.77 -12.02 -12.14
N THR A 172 12.75 -12.81 -11.82
CA THR A 172 11.36 -12.41 -12.11
C THR A 172 10.94 -11.22 -11.24
N ASP A 173 9.99 -10.42 -11.73
CA ASP A 173 9.55 -9.18 -11.07
C ASP A 173 9.25 -9.35 -9.56
N TRP A 174 8.53 -10.42 -9.19
CA TRP A 174 8.17 -10.69 -7.80
C TRP A 174 9.39 -11.11 -6.96
N GLN A 175 10.32 -11.87 -7.54
CA GLN A 175 11.56 -12.27 -6.86
C GLN A 175 12.44 -11.05 -6.56
N LYS A 176 12.56 -10.12 -7.52
CA LYS A 176 13.29 -8.86 -7.32
C LYS A 176 12.70 -8.07 -6.15
N GLY A 177 11.38 -7.90 -6.13
CA GLY A 177 10.71 -7.16 -5.08
C GLY A 177 10.85 -7.81 -3.71
N VAL A 178 10.67 -9.14 -3.60
CA VAL A 178 10.87 -9.89 -2.34
C VAL A 178 12.31 -9.79 -1.85
N LEU A 179 13.28 -10.03 -2.73
CA LEU A 179 14.71 -9.97 -2.37
C LEU A 179 15.11 -8.55 -1.94
N PHE A 180 14.61 -7.51 -2.61
CA PHE A 180 14.83 -6.12 -2.20
C PHE A 180 14.22 -5.83 -0.82
N ALA A 181 13.02 -6.34 -0.54
CA ALA A 181 12.34 -6.15 0.74
C ALA A 181 13.00 -6.87 1.94
N MET A 182 13.93 -7.81 1.68
CA MET A 182 14.73 -8.40 2.75
C MET A 182 15.66 -7.39 3.42
N LEU A 183 16.06 -6.31 2.73
CA LEU A 183 16.88 -5.26 3.33
C LEU A 183 16.15 -4.51 4.46
N PRO A 184 14.96 -3.91 4.25
CA PRO A 184 14.18 -3.33 5.34
C PRO A 184 13.78 -4.34 6.42
N PHE A 185 13.54 -5.60 6.05
CA PHE A 185 13.28 -6.66 7.04
C PHE A 185 14.47 -6.84 7.99
N LEU A 186 15.69 -6.97 7.46
CA LEU A 186 16.90 -7.08 8.29
C LEU A 186 17.12 -5.83 9.14
N ILE A 187 16.88 -4.63 8.60
CA ILE A 187 16.92 -3.38 9.37
C ILE A 187 15.91 -3.43 10.52
N SER A 188 14.69 -3.93 10.28
CA SER A 188 13.68 -4.05 11.33
C SER A 188 14.10 -5.02 12.44
N LEU A 189 14.67 -6.18 12.08
CA LEU A 189 15.16 -7.16 13.06
C LEU A 189 16.30 -6.62 13.94
N VAL A 190 17.17 -5.78 13.37
CA VAL A 190 18.36 -5.25 14.06
C VAL A 190 18.07 -3.98 14.83
N PHE A 191 17.17 -3.12 14.34
CA PHE A 191 16.93 -1.80 14.92
C PHE A 191 15.53 -1.66 15.53
N ALA A 192 14.47 -1.99 14.78
CA ALA A 192 13.10 -1.76 15.23
C ALA A 192 12.71 -2.70 16.37
N MET A 193 12.99 -4.00 16.26
CA MET A 193 12.61 -4.97 17.28
C MET A 193 13.27 -4.72 18.65
N PRO A 194 14.58 -4.44 18.75
CA PRO A 194 15.20 -4.07 20.03
C PRO A 194 14.63 -2.79 20.60
N LEU A 195 14.38 -1.78 19.76
CA LEU A 195 13.82 -0.50 20.20
C LEU A 195 12.41 -0.65 20.79
N LEU A 196 11.65 -1.64 20.31
CA LEU A 196 10.33 -2.02 20.83
C LEU A 196 10.40 -3.00 22.03
N GLY A 197 11.60 -3.31 22.53
CA GLY A 197 11.78 -4.25 23.65
C GLY A 197 11.52 -5.72 23.30
N LEU A 198 11.45 -6.08 22.01
CA LEU A 198 11.20 -7.45 21.53
C LEU A 198 12.47 -8.30 21.42
N GLY A 199 13.62 -7.71 21.70
CA GLY A 199 14.95 -8.33 21.61
C GLY A 199 15.53 -8.31 20.20
N TYR A 200 16.82 -8.66 20.08
CA TYR A 200 17.50 -8.78 18.79
C TYR A 200 17.07 -10.04 18.07
N PHE A 201 16.84 -9.95 16.76
CA PHE A 201 16.45 -11.09 15.89
C PHE A 201 15.22 -11.87 16.39
N GLY A 202 14.37 -11.23 17.21
CA GLY A 202 13.19 -11.90 17.78
C GLY A 202 13.52 -12.96 18.83
N VAL A 203 14.63 -12.87 19.58
CA VAL A 203 15.00 -13.85 20.62
C VAL A 203 14.24 -13.67 21.96
N GLY A 204 13.28 -12.73 22.05
CA GLY A 204 12.43 -12.55 23.23
C GLY A 204 11.25 -13.55 23.33
N ALA A 205 10.54 -13.58 24.46
CA ALA A 205 9.38 -14.47 24.67
C ALA A 205 8.28 -14.32 23.59
N THR A 206 8.13 -13.11 23.05
CA THR A 206 7.18 -12.76 21.98
C THR A 206 7.88 -12.52 20.62
N GLY A 207 9.21 -12.59 20.62
CA GLY A 207 10.07 -12.20 19.51
C GLY A 207 9.88 -13.05 18.25
N PRO A 208 9.74 -14.39 18.32
CA PRO A 208 9.57 -15.21 17.12
C PRO A 208 8.27 -14.91 16.39
N VAL A 209 7.17 -14.72 17.14
CA VAL A 209 5.87 -14.38 16.55
C VAL A 209 5.93 -13.02 15.86
N ALA A 210 6.54 -12.02 16.51
CA ALA A 210 6.76 -10.72 15.90
C ALA A 210 7.65 -10.84 14.65
N ALA A 211 8.71 -11.65 14.68
CA ALA A 211 9.64 -11.83 13.56
C ALA A 211 8.94 -12.48 12.34
N VAL A 212 8.08 -13.47 12.58
CA VAL A 212 7.26 -14.09 11.52
C VAL A 212 6.25 -13.10 10.94
N GLY A 213 5.57 -12.33 11.78
CA GLY A 213 4.65 -11.28 11.31
C GLY A 213 5.36 -10.23 10.47
N GLU A 214 6.54 -9.81 10.91
CA GLU A 214 7.37 -8.82 10.23
C GLU A 214 7.95 -9.35 8.91
N LEU A 215 8.32 -10.64 8.87
CA LEU A 215 8.72 -11.32 7.64
C LEU A 215 7.55 -11.37 6.65
N GLY A 216 6.36 -11.78 7.10
CA GLY A 216 5.16 -11.82 6.28
C GLY A 216 4.81 -10.46 5.69
N ARG A 217 4.92 -9.39 6.50
CA ARG A 217 4.73 -8.00 6.06
C ARG A 217 5.70 -7.64 4.94
N HIS A 218 7.00 -7.88 5.11
CA HIS A 218 8.01 -7.53 4.11
C HIS A 218 7.97 -8.37 2.85
N VAL A 219 7.73 -9.68 2.96
CA VAL A 219 7.53 -10.56 1.80
C VAL A 219 6.34 -10.06 0.97
N THR A 220 5.23 -9.71 1.63
CA THR A 220 4.04 -9.19 0.95
C THR A 220 4.32 -7.83 0.31
N TYR A 221 5.00 -6.92 1.02
CA TYR A 221 5.43 -5.63 0.48
C TYR A 221 6.31 -5.82 -0.77
N GLY A 222 7.33 -6.68 -0.69
CA GLY A 222 8.23 -6.96 -1.79
C GLY A 222 7.51 -7.58 -2.99
N LEU A 223 6.63 -8.57 -2.75
CA LEU A 223 5.84 -9.19 -3.80
C LEU A 223 4.96 -8.16 -4.53
N LEU A 224 4.23 -7.34 -3.78
CA LEU A 224 3.38 -6.28 -4.37
C LEU A 224 4.21 -5.22 -5.09
N LEU A 225 5.32 -4.77 -4.50
CA LEU A 225 6.22 -3.79 -5.12
C LEU A 225 6.76 -4.30 -6.45
N GLY A 226 7.28 -5.54 -6.47
CA GLY A 226 7.79 -6.19 -7.66
C GLY A 226 6.73 -6.34 -8.75
N LEU A 227 5.49 -6.67 -8.41
CA LEU A 227 4.41 -6.84 -9.37
C LEU A 227 3.80 -5.52 -9.87
N ILE A 228 3.66 -4.51 -9.02
CA ILE A 228 3.01 -3.23 -9.33
C ILE A 228 3.95 -2.30 -10.09
N TYR A 229 5.24 -2.29 -9.74
CA TYR A 229 6.19 -1.36 -10.33
C TYR A 229 6.27 -1.42 -11.87
N PRO A 230 6.45 -2.61 -12.50
CA PRO A 230 6.45 -2.72 -13.96
C PRO A 230 5.15 -2.18 -14.57
N VAL A 231 4.00 -2.46 -13.94
CA VAL A 231 2.70 -1.99 -14.41
C VAL A 231 2.66 -0.47 -14.53
N LEU A 232 3.14 0.23 -13.51
CA LEU A 232 3.17 1.69 -13.47
C LEU A 232 4.22 2.28 -14.41
N ARG A 233 5.35 1.59 -14.60
CA ARG A 233 6.42 2.01 -15.50
C ARG A 233 5.92 2.09 -16.95
N TYR A 234 5.21 1.07 -17.44
CA TYR A 234 4.84 0.99 -18.86
C TYR A 234 3.45 1.55 -19.23
N ARG A 235 2.50 1.73 -18.28
CA ARG A 235 1.15 2.24 -18.62
C ARG A 235 1.10 3.66 -19.17
N ARG A 236 2.14 4.48 -18.98
CA ARG A 236 2.06 5.94 -19.14
C ARG A 236 2.49 6.51 -20.51
N GLN A 237 2.72 5.67 -21.50
CA GLN A 237 3.24 6.10 -22.81
C GLN A 237 2.17 6.24 -23.91
N VAL A 238 0.90 6.53 -23.57
CA VAL A 238 -0.05 7.00 -24.59
C VAL A 238 0.24 8.48 -24.85
N ARG A 239 1.31 8.74 -25.61
CA ARG A 239 1.49 10.05 -26.22
C ARG A 239 0.37 10.18 -27.23
N VAL A 240 -0.55 11.11 -26.98
CA VAL A 240 -1.47 11.59 -28.02
C VAL A 240 -0.53 12.05 -29.13
N ILE A 241 -0.47 11.28 -30.22
CA ILE A 241 0.17 11.74 -31.45
C ILE A 241 -0.62 12.99 -31.77
N PRO A 242 -0.02 14.20 -31.73
CA PRO A 242 -0.71 15.35 -32.25
C PRO A 242 -1.06 14.95 -33.67
N HIS A 243 -2.35 14.86 -34.00
CA HIS A 243 -2.77 14.84 -35.39
C HIS A 243 -2.01 15.98 -36.03
N ALA A 244 -1.06 15.64 -36.89
CA ALA A 244 -0.23 16.63 -37.52
C ALA A 244 -1.20 17.66 -38.11
N GLU A 245 -0.97 18.95 -37.87
CA GLU A 245 -1.88 20.00 -38.32
C GLU A 245 -2.16 19.90 -39.84
N THR A 246 -1.30 19.20 -40.59
CA THR A 246 -1.49 18.77 -41.97
C THR A 246 -2.69 17.84 -42.22
N GLU A 247 -3.09 16.98 -41.28
CA GLU A 247 -4.26 16.09 -41.39
C GLU A 247 -5.57 16.87 -41.15
N LEU A 248 -5.53 17.92 -40.34
CA LEU A 248 -6.65 18.87 -40.15
C LEU A 248 -6.73 19.92 -41.28
N ALA A 249 -5.62 20.23 -41.96
CA ALA A 249 -5.59 21.14 -43.10
C ALA A 249 -6.07 20.48 -44.41
N ALA A 250 -5.97 19.15 -44.53
CA ALA A 250 -6.35 18.42 -45.74
C ALA A 250 -7.86 18.23 -45.91
N ASP A 251 -8.66 18.47 -44.87
CA ASP A 251 -10.12 18.23 -44.88
C ASP A 251 -10.95 19.53 -44.97
N GLN A 252 -10.32 20.67 -45.34
CA GLN A 252 -11.09 21.85 -45.72
C GLN A 252 -11.60 21.71 -47.16
N PRO A 253 -12.92 21.67 -47.39
CA PRO A 253 -13.46 21.62 -48.74
C PRO A 253 -13.07 22.89 -49.49
N ILE A 254 -12.47 22.72 -50.66
CA ILE A 254 -12.21 23.80 -51.60
C ILE A 254 -13.58 24.33 -52.05
N THR A 255 -14.11 25.34 -51.36
CA THR A 255 -15.26 26.11 -51.83
C THR A 255 -14.77 27.02 -52.94
N ALA A 256 -15.16 26.69 -54.17
CA ALA A 256 -14.97 27.50 -55.38
C ALA A 256 -16.01 28.62 -55.47
#